data_AF-A0AA96FWH5-F1
#
_entry.id   AF-A0AA96FWH5-F1
#
_cell.length_a   1.000
_cell.length_b   1.000
_cell.length_c   1.000
_cell.angle_alpha   90.00
_cell.angle_beta   90.00
_cell.angle_gamma   90.00
#
_symmetry.space_group_name_H-M   'P 1'
#
loop_
_entity.id
_entity.type
_entity.pdbx_description
1 polymer ?
#
loop_
_entity_poly.entity_id
_entity_poly.type
_entity_poly.pdbx_seq_one_letter_code
_entity_poly.pdbx_strand_id
1 'polypeptide(L)'
;MAVTWIGRRRYTTKTAAGDAVRKILHGNPIGTELAGEEFDLVRDLLDMHHEAEEKIGVGVAGIRIAPPQKGKYPGFEVVRTDGSTIDFSYKTCLTTPSLRSQVHNVMQVEIEEKKTAYFESRLAAGTFTSDLSSMPLDTSDTAVSHFRGPAFAQIADGFAAAEGGWEAIELTPSTDYGLGLFVDRDQADRWRAYWEKRAVLGLLTQAENRSRPRA
;
A
#
# COMPACT_ATOMS: atom_id res chain seq x y z
N MET A 1 23.10 0.12 12.98
CA MET A 1 22.34 -0.93 12.25
C MET A 1 20.93 -0.40 12.04
N ALA A 2 20.42 -0.44 10.82
CA ALA A 2 19.06 0.05 10.54
C ALA A 2 18.02 -0.88 11.17
N VAL A 3 17.09 -0.29 11.92
CA VAL A 3 15.93 -0.99 12.50
C VAL A 3 14.95 -1.28 11.37
N THR A 4 14.30 -2.44 11.39
CA THR A 4 13.28 -2.82 10.40
C THR A 4 11.91 -2.86 11.07
N TRP A 5 10.90 -2.32 10.40
CA TRP A 5 9.53 -2.33 10.88
C TRP A 5 8.65 -3.17 9.95
N ILE A 6 7.74 -3.95 10.51
CA ILE A 6 6.63 -4.57 9.79
C ILE A 6 5.36 -4.11 10.50
N GLY A 7 4.61 -3.21 9.87
CA GLY A 7 3.52 -2.49 10.52
C GLY A 7 3.99 -1.82 11.82
N ARG A 8 3.36 -2.16 12.95
CA ARG A 8 3.73 -1.62 14.27
C ARG A 8 4.86 -2.37 14.98
N ARG A 9 5.35 -3.48 14.41
CA ARG A 9 6.33 -4.37 15.04
C ARG A 9 7.75 -3.93 14.69
N ARG A 10 8.59 -3.78 15.71
CA ARG A 10 9.99 -3.34 15.60
C ARG A 10 10.95 -4.53 15.63
N TYR A 11 11.87 -4.59 14.68
CA TYR A 11 12.94 -5.58 14.61
C TYR A 11 14.31 -4.90 14.60
N THR A 12 15.25 -5.46 15.35
CA THR A 12 16.62 -4.91 15.46
C THR A 12 17.40 -4.97 14.16
N THR A 13 17.03 -5.91 13.27
CA THR A 13 17.62 -6.09 11.94
C THR A 13 16.57 -6.61 10.96
N LYS A 14 16.85 -6.46 9.67
CA LYS A 14 16.09 -7.09 8.58
C LYS A 14 16.09 -8.62 8.66
N THR A 15 17.18 -9.21 9.14
CA THR A 15 17.26 -10.66 9.40
C THR A 15 16.25 -11.07 10.47
N ALA A 16 16.17 -10.35 11.59
CA ALA A 16 15.21 -10.64 12.66
C ALA A 16 13.75 -10.49 12.18
N ALA A 17 13.46 -9.50 11.34
CA ALA A 17 12.15 -9.36 10.70
C ALA A 17 11.85 -10.57 9.79
N GLY A 18 12.81 -10.98 8.97
CA GLY A 18 12.72 -12.16 8.12
C GLY A 18 12.53 -13.46 8.89
N ASP A 19 13.20 -13.63 10.02
CA ASP A 19 13.10 -14.84 10.85
C ASP A 19 11.73 -14.95 11.51
N ALA A 20 11.14 -13.83 11.95
CA ALA A 20 9.79 -13.80 12.51
C ALA A 20 8.74 -14.27 11.50
N VAL A 21 8.80 -13.76 10.27
CA VAL A 21 7.88 -14.16 9.19
C VAL A 21 8.15 -15.60 8.76
N ARG A 22 9.42 -15.98 8.66
CA ARG A 22 9.84 -17.35 8.30
C ARG A 22 9.33 -18.39 9.29
N LYS A 23 9.28 -18.05 10.58
CA LYS A 23 8.73 -18.91 11.63
C LYS A 23 7.25 -19.23 11.38
N ILE A 24 6.45 -18.24 10.95
CA ILE A 24 5.04 -18.46 10.59
C ILE A 24 4.94 -19.36 9.35
N LEU A 25 5.72 -19.04 8.31
CA LEU A 25 5.67 -19.73 7.02
C LEU A 25 6.03 -21.22 7.10
N HIS A 26 6.97 -21.59 7.98
CA HIS A 26 7.40 -22.98 8.15
C HIS A 26 6.84 -23.65 9.42
N GLY A 27 6.26 -22.90 10.35
CA GLY A 27 5.60 -23.43 11.54
C GLY A 27 4.20 -23.95 11.26
N ASN A 28 3.58 -23.53 10.15
CA ASN A 28 2.24 -23.91 9.75
C ASN A 28 2.24 -24.87 8.55
N PRO A 29 1.38 -25.91 8.55
CA PRO A 29 1.16 -26.76 7.37
C PRO A 29 0.68 -25.99 6.13
N ILE A 30 0.91 -26.55 4.94
CA ILE A 30 0.36 -26.02 3.69
C ILE A 30 -1.17 -26.05 3.76
N GLY A 31 -1.81 -24.96 3.32
CA GLY A 31 -3.25 -24.77 3.34
C GLY A 31 -3.79 -24.19 4.65
N THR A 32 -2.96 -24.03 5.69
CA THR A 32 -3.38 -23.41 6.94
C THR A 32 -3.71 -21.94 6.74
N GLU A 33 -4.94 -21.56 7.08
CA GLU A 33 -5.40 -20.17 7.17
C GLU A 33 -4.78 -19.52 8.40
N LEU A 34 -4.14 -18.36 8.22
CA LEU A 34 -3.56 -17.61 9.32
C LEU A 34 -4.64 -16.86 10.09
N ALA A 35 -4.44 -16.72 11.40
CA ALA A 35 -5.34 -15.99 12.28
C ALA A 35 -4.57 -15.21 13.35
N GLY A 36 -5.24 -14.23 13.97
CA GLY A 36 -4.69 -13.44 15.06
C GLY A 36 -3.39 -12.73 14.67
N GLU A 37 -2.39 -12.78 15.56
CA GLU A 37 -1.13 -12.07 15.37
C GLU A 37 -0.34 -12.53 14.13
N GLU A 38 -0.49 -13.79 13.72
CA GLU A 38 0.18 -14.30 12.52
C GLU A 38 -0.40 -13.67 11.26
N PHE A 39 -1.73 -13.60 11.19
CA PHE A 39 -2.43 -12.89 10.12
C PHE A 39 -2.04 -11.41 10.11
N ASP A 40 -2.07 -10.75 11.26
CA ASP A 40 -1.75 -9.32 11.36
C ASP A 40 -0.31 -9.02 10.90
N LEU A 41 0.66 -9.83 11.30
CA LEU A 41 2.05 -9.64 10.88
C LEU A 41 2.20 -9.84 9.36
N VAL A 42 1.60 -10.89 8.81
CA VAL A 42 1.72 -11.20 7.38
C VAL A 42 0.93 -10.21 6.52
N ARG A 43 -0.19 -9.69 7.04
CA ARG A 43 -0.96 -8.63 6.39
C ARG A 43 -0.19 -7.32 6.35
N ASP A 44 0.42 -6.91 7.46
CA ASP A 44 1.29 -5.73 7.52
C ASP A 44 2.49 -5.88 6.57
N LEU A 45 3.03 -7.10 6.46
CA LEU A 45 4.12 -7.40 5.53
C LEU A 45 3.68 -7.31 4.06
N LEU A 46 2.46 -7.73 3.74
CA LEU A 46 1.91 -7.64 2.40
C LEU A 46 1.82 -6.18 1.93
N ASP A 47 1.53 -5.24 2.83
CA ASP A 47 1.52 -3.80 2.52
C ASP A 47 2.90 -3.25 2.13
N MET A 48 3.98 -3.95 2.50
CA MET A 48 5.34 -3.60 2.11
C MET A 48 5.75 -4.15 0.73
N HIS A 49 4.90 -4.96 0.08
CA HIS A 49 5.20 -5.51 -1.24
C HIS A 49 5.12 -4.42 -2.33
N HIS A 50 6.03 -4.40 -3.30
CA HIS A 50 6.02 -3.38 -4.37
C HIS A 50 4.79 -3.49 -5.30
N GLU A 51 4.20 -4.68 -5.36
CA GLU A 51 2.91 -4.97 -6.00
C GLU A 51 1.77 -5.14 -4.97
N ALA A 52 1.85 -4.52 -3.78
CA ALA A 52 0.83 -4.68 -2.74
C ALA A 52 -0.58 -4.44 -3.28
N GLU A 53 -0.77 -3.42 -4.12
CA GLU A 53 -2.08 -3.10 -4.72
C GLU A 53 -2.59 -4.24 -5.61
N GLU A 54 -1.75 -4.81 -6.47
CA GLU A 54 -2.13 -5.95 -7.30
C GLU A 54 -2.45 -7.16 -6.44
N LYS A 55 -1.61 -7.47 -5.45
CA LYS A 55 -1.81 -8.65 -4.58
C LYS A 55 -3.08 -8.54 -3.75
N ILE A 56 -3.36 -7.36 -3.20
CA ILE A 56 -4.59 -7.07 -2.45
C ILE A 56 -5.81 -7.08 -3.38
N GLY A 57 -5.70 -6.49 -4.58
CA GLY A 57 -6.75 -6.46 -5.60
C GLY A 57 -8.09 -5.94 -5.06
N VAL A 58 -9.09 -6.81 -5.04
CA VAL A 58 -10.45 -6.52 -4.54
C VAL A 58 -10.59 -6.51 -3.02
N GLY A 59 -9.49 -6.69 -2.28
CA GLY A 59 -9.46 -6.78 -0.82
C GLY A 59 -9.08 -8.18 -0.33
N VAL A 60 -8.57 -8.26 0.89
CA VAL A 60 -8.08 -9.51 1.50
C VAL A 60 -9.16 -10.09 2.41
N ALA A 61 -9.70 -11.26 2.06
CA ALA A 61 -10.56 -12.06 2.94
C ALA A 61 -9.76 -12.93 3.91
N GLY A 62 -8.58 -13.40 3.49
CA GLY A 62 -7.74 -14.30 4.26
C GLY A 62 -6.33 -14.41 3.70
N ILE A 63 -5.43 -14.99 4.47
CA ILE A 63 -4.07 -15.33 4.04
C ILE A 63 -3.75 -16.72 4.56
N ARG A 64 -3.29 -17.60 3.68
CA ARG A 64 -2.95 -18.98 4.02
C ARG A 64 -1.56 -19.39 3.53
N ILE A 65 -1.05 -20.49 4.07
CA ILE A 65 0.22 -21.06 3.61
C ILE A 65 0.03 -21.71 2.23
N ALA A 66 0.72 -21.19 1.23
CA ALA A 66 0.67 -21.68 -0.13
C ALA A 66 1.70 -22.81 -0.36
N PRO A 67 1.38 -23.80 -1.21
CA PRO A 67 2.41 -24.70 -1.71
C PRO A 67 3.47 -23.94 -2.51
N PRO A 68 4.66 -24.52 -2.72
CA PRO A 68 5.70 -23.90 -3.55
C PRO A 68 5.18 -23.64 -4.97
N GLN A 69 5.04 -22.36 -5.35
CA GLN A 69 4.66 -21.95 -6.71
C GLN A 69 5.86 -21.99 -7.67
N LYS A 70 7.04 -21.59 -7.17
CA LYS A 70 8.34 -21.70 -7.86
C LYS A 70 9.41 -22.18 -6.87
N GLY A 71 10.15 -23.23 -7.25
CA GLY A 71 11.19 -23.82 -6.40
C GLY A 71 10.65 -24.76 -5.33
N LYS A 72 11.36 -24.89 -4.20
CA LYS A 72 11.11 -25.93 -3.18
C LYS A 72 10.38 -25.42 -1.93
N TYR A 73 10.21 -24.12 -1.76
CA TYR A 73 9.76 -23.53 -0.49
C TYR A 73 8.34 -22.99 -0.60
N PRO A 74 7.52 -23.14 0.46
CA PRO A 74 6.17 -22.58 0.51
C PRO A 74 6.16 -21.05 0.45
N GLY A 75 5.02 -20.48 0.12
CA GLY A 75 4.76 -19.03 0.11
C GLY A 75 3.52 -18.68 0.93
N PHE A 76 3.08 -17.43 0.82
CA PHE A 76 1.77 -17.02 1.30
C PHE A 76 0.83 -16.86 0.12
N GLU A 77 -0.42 -17.24 0.30
CA GLU A 77 -1.50 -17.02 -0.67
C GLU A 77 -2.54 -16.10 -0.04
N VAL A 78 -2.81 -14.99 -0.71
CA VAL A 78 -3.91 -14.09 -0.39
C VAL A 78 -5.18 -14.68 -0.98
N VAL A 79 -6.19 -14.86 -0.14
CA VAL A 79 -7.56 -15.14 -0.57
C VAL A 79 -8.29 -13.81 -0.60
N ARG A 80 -8.75 -13.39 -1.77
CA ARG A 80 -9.44 -12.12 -1.96
C ARG A 80 -10.93 -12.23 -1.65
N THR A 81 -11.59 -11.10 -1.47
CA THR A 81 -13.03 -11.01 -1.15
C THR A 81 -13.93 -11.56 -2.26
N ASP A 82 -13.48 -11.59 -3.51
CA ASP A 82 -14.17 -12.23 -4.64
C ASP A 82 -13.89 -13.74 -4.77
N GLY A 83 -13.09 -14.30 -3.86
CA GLY A 83 -12.66 -15.71 -3.88
C GLY A 83 -11.48 -15.99 -4.82
N SER A 84 -10.99 -15.01 -5.58
CA SER A 84 -9.74 -15.17 -6.32
C SER A 84 -8.55 -15.29 -5.36
N THR A 85 -7.49 -15.97 -5.78
CA THR A 85 -6.29 -16.12 -4.97
C THR A 85 -5.04 -15.65 -5.72
N ILE A 86 -4.05 -15.19 -4.96
CA ILE A 86 -2.75 -14.81 -5.51
C ILE A 86 -1.65 -15.03 -4.48
N ASP A 87 -0.52 -15.57 -4.92
CA ASP A 87 0.62 -15.82 -4.05
C ASP A 87 1.55 -14.60 -3.93
N PHE A 88 2.27 -14.51 -2.83
CA PHE A 88 3.39 -13.59 -2.68
C PHE A 88 4.52 -14.18 -1.82
N SER A 89 5.73 -13.66 -2.04
CA SER A 89 6.92 -14.04 -1.28
C SER A 89 7.25 -12.97 -0.25
N TYR A 90 7.39 -13.40 1.00
CA TYR A 90 7.84 -12.52 2.09
C TYR A 90 9.25 -11.93 1.85
N LYS A 91 10.09 -12.64 1.08
CA LYS A 91 11.42 -12.14 0.74
C LYS A 91 11.32 -10.87 -0.08
N THR A 92 10.37 -10.81 -1.02
CA THR A 92 10.12 -9.64 -1.86
C THR A 92 9.73 -8.43 -1.03
N CYS A 93 8.89 -8.62 0.00
CA CYS A 93 8.49 -7.58 0.95
C CYS A 93 9.67 -7.03 1.79
N LEU A 94 10.68 -7.86 2.03
CA LEU A 94 11.84 -7.48 2.84
C LEU A 94 13.02 -7.00 2.00
N THR A 95 13.06 -7.23 0.68
CA THR A 95 14.13 -6.73 -0.22
C THR A 95 14.18 -5.20 -0.30
N THR A 96 15.33 -4.66 -0.74
CA THR A 96 15.49 -3.20 -0.95
C THR A 96 14.37 -2.70 -1.86
N PRO A 97 13.67 -1.61 -1.50
CA PRO A 97 12.55 -1.12 -2.29
C PRO A 97 13.02 -0.80 -3.71
N SER A 98 12.26 -1.25 -4.71
CA SER A 98 12.53 -0.90 -6.10
C SER A 98 12.45 0.61 -6.29
N LEU A 99 13.12 1.15 -7.30
CA LEU A 99 13.03 2.57 -7.65
C LEU A 99 11.56 3.02 -7.76
N ARG A 100 10.74 2.22 -8.46
CA ARG A 100 9.29 2.46 -8.56
C ARG A 100 8.63 2.60 -7.19
N SER A 101 8.90 1.70 -6.24
CA SER A 101 8.33 1.78 -4.89
C SER A 101 8.81 3.03 -4.13
N GLN A 102 10.07 3.41 -4.28
CA GLN A 102 10.60 4.63 -3.67
C GLN A 102 9.91 5.87 -4.25
N VAL A 103 9.82 6.00 -5.57
CA VAL A 103 9.18 7.12 -6.25
C VAL A 103 7.69 7.19 -5.88
N HIS A 104 7.00 6.05 -5.84
CA HIS A 104 5.58 5.98 -5.47
C HIS A 104 5.32 6.50 -4.06
N ASN A 105 6.20 6.18 -3.10
CA ASN A 105 6.10 6.68 -1.73
C ASN A 105 6.29 8.19 -1.66
N VAL A 106 7.30 8.72 -2.35
CA VAL A 106 7.54 10.17 -2.41
C VAL A 106 6.36 10.87 -3.07
N MET A 107 5.81 10.33 -4.15
CA MET A 107 4.62 10.86 -4.81
C MET A 107 3.39 10.94 -3.90
N GLN A 108 3.18 9.96 -3.00
CA GLN A 108 2.13 10.04 -1.99
C GLN A 108 2.38 11.22 -1.04
N VAL A 109 3.61 11.36 -0.52
CA VAL A 109 3.96 12.47 0.39
C VAL A 109 3.66 13.83 -0.23
N GLU A 110 4.01 14.03 -1.50
CA GLU A 110 3.78 15.31 -2.21
C GLU A 110 2.29 15.68 -2.37
N ILE A 111 1.35 14.74 -2.17
CA ILE A 111 -0.09 14.97 -2.27
C ILE A 111 -0.84 14.83 -0.94
N GLU A 112 -0.17 14.46 0.15
CA GLU A 112 -0.82 14.26 1.45
C GLU A 112 -1.47 15.56 1.97
N GLU A 113 -0.86 16.72 1.72
CA GLU A 113 -1.45 18.02 2.04
C GLU A 113 -2.78 18.23 1.31
N LYS A 114 -2.86 17.87 0.01
CA LYS A 114 -4.10 17.99 -0.77
C LYS A 114 -5.18 17.02 -0.30
N LYS A 115 -4.82 15.79 0.09
CA LYS A 115 -5.76 14.81 0.66
C LYS A 115 -6.28 15.28 2.03
N THR A 116 -5.42 15.90 2.83
CA THR A 116 -5.78 16.50 4.13
C THR A 116 -6.75 17.68 3.91
N ALA A 117 -6.43 18.60 3.00
CA ALA A 117 -7.31 19.72 2.66
C ALA A 117 -8.68 19.25 2.14
N TYR A 118 -8.73 18.17 1.35
CA TYR A 118 -9.99 17.57 0.91
C TYR A 118 -10.82 17.08 2.11
N PHE A 119 -10.22 16.34 3.04
CA PHE A 119 -10.89 15.87 4.25
C PHE A 119 -11.44 17.04 5.08
N GLU A 120 -10.62 18.05 5.35
CA GLU A 120 -11.00 19.24 6.13
C GLU A 120 -12.14 20.00 5.45
N SER A 121 -12.11 20.12 4.13
CA SER A 121 -13.19 20.79 3.37
C SER A 121 -14.53 20.08 3.52
N ARG A 122 -14.55 18.74 3.49
CA ARG A 122 -15.76 17.92 3.67
C ARG A 122 -16.30 18.01 5.09
N LEU A 123 -15.40 18.03 6.08
CA LEU A 123 -15.73 18.22 7.48
C LEU A 123 -16.38 19.61 7.71
N ALA A 124 -15.75 20.68 7.21
CA ALA A 124 -16.24 22.05 7.35
C ALA A 124 -17.59 22.27 6.64
N ALA A 125 -17.82 21.61 5.50
CA ALA A 125 -19.08 21.69 4.75
C ALA A 125 -20.23 20.88 5.37
N GLY A 126 -19.97 20.08 6.42
CA GLY A 126 -20.99 19.21 7.02
C GLY A 126 -21.43 18.05 6.11
N THR A 127 -20.62 17.70 5.10
CA THR A 127 -20.91 16.62 4.13
C THR A 127 -20.18 15.32 4.47
N PHE A 128 -20.00 15.07 5.77
CA PHE A 128 -19.15 14.03 6.34
C PHE A 128 -19.88 12.67 6.38
N THR A 129 -20.16 12.14 5.19
CA THR A 129 -20.80 10.84 4.96
C THR A 129 -19.99 10.05 3.94
N SER A 130 -20.10 8.71 3.97
CA SER A 130 -19.44 7.83 3.02
C SER A 130 -19.98 8.08 1.61
N ASP A 131 -19.09 8.32 0.65
CA ASP A 131 -19.47 8.48 -0.75
C ASP A 131 -19.86 7.13 -1.41
N LEU A 132 -19.69 6.01 -0.70
CA LEU A 132 -20.14 4.68 -1.11
C LEU A 132 -21.50 4.31 -0.50
N SER A 133 -21.64 4.38 0.83
CA SER A 133 -22.84 3.91 1.55
C SER A 133 -23.78 5.02 2.00
N SER A 134 -23.37 6.29 1.89
CA SER A 134 -24.05 7.46 2.46
C SER A 134 -24.21 7.41 3.99
N MET A 135 -23.53 6.49 4.67
CA MET A 135 -23.53 6.44 6.13
C MET A 135 -22.74 7.60 6.73
N PRO A 136 -23.15 8.13 7.91
CA PRO A 136 -22.33 9.08 8.66
C PRO A 136 -20.94 8.50 8.94
N LEU A 137 -19.91 9.33 8.76
CA LEU A 137 -18.54 8.96 9.05
C LEU A 137 -18.10 9.48 10.42
N ASP A 138 -17.20 8.73 11.06
CA ASP A 138 -16.46 9.17 12.24
C ASP A 138 -15.05 9.57 11.81
N THR A 139 -14.49 10.65 12.34
CA THR A 139 -13.15 11.12 11.99
C THR A 139 -12.06 10.09 12.29
N SER A 140 -12.27 9.19 13.25
CA SER A 140 -11.39 8.07 13.58
C SER A 140 -11.54 6.85 12.67
N ASP A 141 -12.65 6.73 11.94
CA ASP A 141 -12.94 5.66 10.99
C ASP A 141 -13.25 6.22 9.59
N THR A 142 -12.36 7.08 9.09
CA THR A 142 -12.46 7.64 7.74
C THR A 142 -11.18 7.44 6.94
N ALA A 143 -11.32 7.15 5.66
CA ALA A 143 -10.26 7.12 4.68
C ALA A 143 -10.57 8.10 3.53
N VAL A 144 -9.55 8.89 3.15
CA VAL A 144 -9.56 9.68 1.90
C VAL A 144 -9.00 8.80 0.79
N SER A 145 -9.83 8.51 -0.20
CA SER A 145 -9.51 7.51 -1.21
C SER A 145 -9.73 8.02 -2.63
N HIS A 146 -8.89 7.61 -3.57
CA HIS A 146 -9.20 7.70 -5.00
C HIS A 146 -10.48 6.92 -5.28
N PHE A 147 -11.59 7.58 -5.61
CA PHE A 147 -12.93 6.98 -5.70
C PHE A 147 -13.59 7.36 -7.02
N ARG A 148 -14.12 6.36 -7.74
CA ARG A 148 -14.79 6.51 -9.06
C ARG A 148 -13.92 7.13 -10.18
N GLY A 149 -12.61 7.23 -9.97
CA GLY A 149 -11.60 7.61 -10.95
C GLY A 149 -10.43 6.62 -10.94
N PRO A 150 -9.34 6.92 -11.68
CA PRO A 150 -8.16 6.05 -11.70
C PRO A 150 -7.52 5.90 -10.32
N ALA A 151 -6.99 4.71 -10.01
CA ALA A 151 -6.17 4.52 -8.82
C ALA A 151 -4.93 5.40 -8.86
N PHE A 152 -4.39 5.66 -7.67
CA PHE A 152 -3.13 6.34 -7.52
C PHE A 152 -2.03 5.72 -8.38
N ALA A 153 -1.87 4.38 -8.38
CA ALA A 153 -0.83 3.73 -9.16
C ALA A 153 -0.97 4.00 -10.66
N GLN A 154 -2.19 4.00 -11.20
CA GLN A 154 -2.42 4.34 -12.61
C GLN A 154 -2.04 5.79 -12.93
N ILE A 155 -2.36 6.72 -12.03
CA ILE A 155 -1.97 8.13 -12.18
C ILE A 155 -0.45 8.27 -12.10
N ALA A 156 0.20 7.57 -11.17
CA ALA A 156 1.66 7.57 -10.98
C ALA A 156 2.40 6.94 -12.16
N ASP A 157 1.96 5.78 -12.63
CA ASP A 157 2.51 5.10 -13.81
C ASP A 157 2.38 6.01 -15.05
N GLY A 158 1.23 6.67 -15.23
CA GLY A 158 1.00 7.62 -16.32
C GLY A 158 1.87 8.88 -16.26
N PHE A 159 2.18 9.37 -15.05
CA PHE A 159 3.10 10.49 -14.88
C PHE A 159 4.55 10.09 -15.13
N ALA A 160 5.00 8.95 -14.58
CA ALA A 160 6.34 8.44 -14.81
C ALA A 160 6.60 8.22 -16.30
N ALA A 161 5.64 7.66 -17.03
CA ALA A 161 5.74 7.52 -18.49
C ALA A 161 5.88 8.87 -19.22
N ALA A 162 5.19 9.92 -18.75
CA ALA A 162 5.25 11.26 -19.33
C ALA A 162 6.58 11.99 -19.05
N GLU A 163 7.23 11.70 -17.93
CA GLU A 163 8.54 12.27 -17.55
C GLU A 163 9.73 11.46 -18.09
N GLY A 164 9.49 10.37 -18.83
CA GLY A 164 10.54 9.57 -19.48
C GLY A 164 10.94 8.29 -18.73
N GLY A 165 10.14 7.85 -17.75
CA GLY A 165 10.34 6.65 -16.96
C GLY A 165 10.50 6.93 -15.46
N TRP A 166 10.57 5.87 -14.66
CA TRP A 166 10.81 6.00 -13.21
C TRP A 166 12.21 6.53 -12.91
N GLU A 167 13.16 6.22 -13.78
CA GLU A 167 14.57 6.61 -13.72
C GLU A 167 14.79 8.11 -13.92
N ALA A 168 13.86 8.80 -14.60
CA ALA A 168 13.90 10.24 -14.81
C ALA A 168 13.38 11.05 -13.61
N ILE A 169 12.90 10.37 -12.56
CA ILE A 169 12.39 10.99 -11.34
C ILE A 169 13.44 10.83 -10.25
N GLU A 170 14.24 11.88 -10.06
CA GLU A 170 15.30 11.89 -9.06
C GLU A 170 14.75 12.19 -7.66
N LEU A 171 15.16 11.37 -6.69
CA LEU A 171 14.75 11.47 -5.30
C LEU A 171 15.92 11.91 -4.42
N THR A 172 15.64 12.69 -3.38
CA THR A 172 16.65 13.02 -2.38
C THR A 172 17.17 11.74 -1.72
N PRO A 173 18.46 11.68 -1.34
CA PRO A 173 19.04 10.49 -0.73
C PRO A 173 18.44 10.25 0.65
N SER A 174 17.36 9.49 0.70
CA SER A 174 16.74 9.00 1.93
C SER A 174 16.22 7.58 1.69
N THR A 175 16.63 6.65 2.54
CA THR A 175 16.19 5.25 2.49
C THR A 175 14.93 5.00 3.31
N ASP A 176 14.45 6.01 4.02
CA ASP A 176 13.35 5.90 4.97
C ASP A 176 12.02 6.27 4.30
N TYR A 177 10.99 5.47 4.59
CA TYR A 177 9.64 5.68 4.06
C TYR A 177 9.12 7.07 4.44
N GLY A 178 8.72 7.86 3.44
CA GLY A 178 8.15 9.19 3.63
C GLY A 178 9.14 10.32 3.90
N LEU A 179 10.45 10.04 3.89
CA LEU A 179 11.50 11.06 4.08
C LEU A 179 12.23 11.45 2.79
N GLY A 180 11.93 10.79 1.67
CA GLY A 180 12.39 11.20 0.34
C GLY A 180 11.51 12.31 -0.23
N LEU A 181 12.11 13.21 -1.01
CA LEU A 181 11.44 14.25 -1.79
C LEU A 181 11.91 14.17 -3.23
N PHE A 182 11.14 14.73 -4.16
CA PHE A 182 11.66 15.02 -5.50
C PHE A 182 12.85 15.98 -5.37
N VAL A 183 13.97 15.67 -6.02
CA VAL A 183 15.12 16.58 -6.14
C VAL A 183 14.70 17.82 -6.92
N ASP A 184 14.07 17.62 -8.07
CA ASP A 184 13.49 18.70 -8.87
C ASP A 184 12.11 19.09 -8.31
N ARG A 185 12.03 20.27 -7.69
CA ARG A 185 10.76 20.80 -7.17
C ARG A 185 9.80 21.19 -8.28
N ASP A 186 10.27 21.56 -9.47
CA ASP A 186 9.40 21.83 -10.61
C ASP A 186 8.75 20.52 -11.10
N GLN A 187 9.48 19.40 -11.05
CA GLN A 187 8.90 18.07 -11.31
C GLN A 187 7.87 17.68 -10.24
N ALA A 188 8.09 18.03 -8.98
CA ALA A 188 7.10 17.85 -7.92
C ALA A 188 5.82 18.67 -8.17
N ASP A 189 5.95 19.91 -8.65
CA ASP A 189 4.81 20.75 -9.02
C ASP A 189 4.05 20.18 -10.22
N ARG A 190 4.77 19.69 -11.24
CA ARG A 190 4.15 18.97 -12.37
C ARG A 190 3.42 17.72 -11.89
N TRP A 191 4.00 16.95 -10.97
CA TRP A 191 3.35 15.80 -10.36
C TRP A 191 2.04 16.19 -9.67
N ARG A 192 2.07 17.18 -8.77
CA ARG A 192 0.87 17.69 -8.08
C ARG A 192 -0.22 18.11 -9.06
N ALA A 193 0.14 18.89 -10.08
CA ALA A 193 -0.80 19.35 -11.10
C ALA A 193 -1.33 18.22 -11.98
N TYR A 194 -0.49 17.23 -12.29
CA TYR A 194 -0.89 16.05 -13.06
C TYR A 194 -1.89 15.19 -12.29
N TRP A 195 -1.63 15.00 -11.00
CA TRP A 195 -2.49 14.27 -10.08
C TRP A 195 -3.84 14.98 -9.89
N GLU A 196 -3.83 16.28 -9.62
CA GLU A 196 -5.06 17.07 -9.35
C GLU A 196 -6.04 17.05 -10.52
N LYS A 197 -5.55 17.02 -11.76
CA LYS A 197 -6.39 16.92 -12.95
C LYS A 197 -7.07 15.56 -13.13
N ARG A 198 -6.63 14.53 -12.40
CA ARG A 198 -7.05 13.12 -12.62
C ARG A 198 -7.63 12.46 -11.38
N ALA A 199 -7.21 12.89 -10.20
CA ALA A 199 -7.65 12.33 -8.95
C ALA A 199 -9.10 12.70 -8.71
N VAL A 200 -9.94 11.67 -8.60
CA VAL A 200 -11.30 11.81 -8.08
C VAL A 200 -11.26 11.25 -6.67
N LEU A 201 -11.48 12.10 -5.66
CA LEU A 201 -11.43 11.69 -4.26
C LEU A 201 -12.84 11.40 -3.71
N GLY A 202 -12.89 10.55 -2.70
CA GLY A 202 -14.07 10.26 -1.90
C GLY A 202 -13.69 9.97 -0.44
N LEU A 203 -14.64 10.18 0.46
CA LEU A 203 -14.58 9.72 1.85
C LEU A 203 -15.29 8.38 1.98
N LEU A 204 -14.66 7.46 2.70
CA LEU A 204 -15.16 6.12 2.97
C LEU A 204 -14.84 5.75 4.41
N THR A 205 -15.54 4.77 4.97
CA THR A 205 -15.05 4.13 6.20
C THR A 205 -13.75 3.39 5.92
N GLN A 206 -12.92 3.12 6.94
CA GLN A 206 -11.71 2.33 6.72
C GLN A 206 -12.06 0.91 6.23
N ALA A 207 -13.17 0.34 6.71
CA ALA A 207 -13.66 -0.96 6.27
C ALA A 207 -14.05 -0.97 4.80
N GLU A 208 -14.84 0.02 4.34
CA GLU A 208 -15.21 0.20 2.94
C GLU A 208 -14.00 0.40 2.05
N ASN A 209 -13.05 1.24 2.47
CA ASN A 209 -11.82 1.47 1.71
C ASN A 209 -10.96 0.21 1.60
N ARG A 210 -10.97 -0.66 2.62
CA ARG A 210 -10.20 -1.91 2.66
C ARG A 210 -10.83 -3.01 1.82
N SER A 211 -12.17 -3.07 1.75
CA SER A 211 -12.92 -4.07 0.98
C SER A 211 -13.13 -3.67 -0.48
N ARG A 212 -12.82 -2.43 -0.85
CA ARG A 212 -13.00 -1.94 -2.21
C ARG A 212 -11.85 -2.38 -3.12
N PRO A 213 -12.14 -2.74 -4.38
CA PRO A 213 -11.13 -2.85 -5.42
C PRO A 213 -10.31 -1.57 -5.54
N ARG A 214 -8.98 -1.71 -5.59
CA ARG A 214 -8.09 -0.65 -6.07
C ARG A 214 -8.00 -0.81 -7.58
N ALA A 215 -8.86 -0.08 -8.30
CA ALA A 215 -8.99 -0.13 -9.76
C ALA A 215 -7.94 0.74 -10.44
#